data_AF-A0A2P5VZV9-F1
#
_entry.id   AF-A0A2P5VZV9-F1
#
_cell.length_a   1.000
_cell.length_b   1.000
_cell.length_c   1.000
_cell.angle_alpha   90.00
_cell.angle_beta   90.00
_cell.angle_gamma   90.00
#
_symmetry.space_group_name_H-M   'P 1'
#
loop_
_entity.id
_entity.type
_entity.pdbx_description
1 polymer ?
#
loop_
_entity_poly.entity_id
_entity_poly.type
_entity_poly.pdbx_seq_one_letter_code
_entity_poly.pdbx_strand_id
1 'polypeptide(L)'
;MDKQVLERVLGECGDDLDSAIRRLNELRLGSANRNAAIAADDKTGVELKELQAQGVAANGDVAKEPTAPEAMDGSDWVDLFVREMLNASNVDDARARASRALEVLEKSICARAGAKVAQNFHQVNNYALTMHLKQAQQSSSIPGRFNPDVF
;
A
#
# COMPACT_ATOMS: atom_id res chain seq x y z
N MET A 1 5.35 -13.60 14.60
CA MET A 1 5.15 -12.39 15.42
C MET A 1 4.75 -12.90 16.77
N ASP A 2 5.67 -12.73 17.70
CA ASP A 2 5.89 -13.70 18.76
C ASP A 2 5.33 -13.14 20.07
N LYS A 3 4.84 -14.02 20.96
CA LYS A 3 4.14 -13.60 22.19
C LYS A 3 4.96 -12.58 23.00
N GLN A 4 6.26 -12.84 23.13
CA GLN A 4 7.22 -11.96 23.81
C GLN A 4 7.37 -10.56 23.15
N VAL A 5 7.14 -10.43 21.84
CA VAL A 5 7.19 -9.14 21.14
C VAL A 5 5.91 -8.36 21.36
N LEU A 6 4.75 -9.05 21.33
CA LEU A 6 3.45 -8.46 21.65
C LEU A 6 3.43 -7.95 23.11
N GLU A 7 3.86 -8.78 24.06
CA GLU A 7 3.94 -8.43 25.49
C GLU A 7 4.92 -7.29 25.77
N ARG A 8 6.08 -7.28 25.09
CA ARG A 8 7.06 -6.19 25.23
C ARG A 8 6.50 -4.86 24.75
N VAL A 9 5.98 -4.79 23.52
CA VAL A 9 5.46 -3.52 22.97
C VAL A 9 4.25 -3.04 23.76
N LEU A 10 3.39 -3.95 24.22
CA LEU A 10 2.27 -3.64 25.11
C LEU A 10 2.72 -2.98 26.43
N GLY A 11 3.75 -3.53 27.08
CA GLY A 11 4.34 -2.94 28.29
C GLY A 11 5.06 -1.61 28.03
N GLU A 12 5.79 -1.50 26.92
CA GLU A 12 6.43 -0.23 26.48
C GLU A 12 5.41 0.87 26.11
N CYS A 13 4.19 0.50 25.74
CA CYS A 13 3.08 1.42 25.44
C CYS A 13 2.16 1.68 26.65
N GLY A 14 2.44 1.12 27.83
CA GLY A 14 1.62 1.35 29.03
C GLY A 14 0.17 0.92 28.85
N ASP A 15 -0.05 -0.26 28.26
CA ASP A 15 -1.36 -0.83 27.91
C ASP A 15 -2.20 -0.06 26.87
N ASP A 16 -1.68 1.03 26.26
CA ASP A 16 -2.32 1.67 25.11
C ASP A 16 -2.24 0.80 23.84
N LEU A 17 -3.38 0.24 23.47
CA LEU A 17 -3.57 -0.58 22.28
C LEU A 17 -3.27 0.18 20.97
N ASP A 18 -3.60 1.47 20.87
CA ASP A 18 -3.42 2.23 19.63
C ASP A 18 -1.95 2.59 19.37
N SER A 19 -1.19 2.96 20.40
CA SER A 19 0.27 3.11 20.29
C SER A 19 0.96 1.77 20.04
N ALA A 20 0.49 0.68 20.65
CA ALA A 20 1.04 -0.66 20.41
C ALA A 20 0.82 -1.12 18.96
N ILE A 21 -0.38 -0.93 18.42
CA ILE A 21 -0.72 -1.20 17.00
C ILE A 21 0.17 -0.37 16.06
N ARG A 22 0.42 0.90 16.39
CA ARG A 22 1.30 1.79 15.61
C ARG A 22 2.74 1.25 15.57
N ARG A 23 3.34 1.01 16.74
CA ARG A 23 4.71 0.45 16.86
C ARG A 23 4.86 -0.91 16.19
N LEU A 24 3.87 -1.80 16.30
CA LEU A 24 3.94 -3.14 15.71
C LEU A 24 3.81 -3.12 14.17
N ASN A 25 3.11 -2.12 13.60
CA ASN A 25 3.13 -1.86 12.16
C ASN A 25 4.48 -1.25 11.72
N GLU A 26 5.02 -0.27 12.44
CA GLU A 26 6.36 0.30 12.20
C GLU A 26 7.45 -0.80 12.22
N LEU A 27 7.41 -1.71 13.19
CA LEU A 27 8.33 -2.85 13.28
C LEU A 27 8.19 -3.82 12.09
N ARG A 28 6.97 -4.03 11.57
CA ARG A 28 6.75 -4.88 10.37
C ARG A 28 7.29 -4.23 9.10
N LEU A 29 7.01 -2.95 8.86
CA LEU A 29 7.56 -2.24 7.69
C LEU A 29 9.09 -2.15 7.80
N GLY A 30 9.61 -1.82 8.98
CA GLY A 30 11.04 -1.77 9.28
C GLY A 30 11.75 -3.13 9.21
N SER A 31 11.06 -4.27 9.35
CA SER A 31 11.66 -5.58 9.06
C SER A 31 11.72 -5.85 7.56
N ALA A 32 10.65 -5.56 6.81
CA ALA A 32 10.62 -5.76 5.37
C ALA A 32 11.70 -4.94 4.65
N ASN A 33 11.87 -3.68 5.04
CA ASN A 33 12.85 -2.78 4.41
C ASN A 33 14.31 -3.20 4.64
N ARG A 34 14.62 -3.80 5.80
CA ARG A 34 15.96 -4.35 6.08
C ARG A 34 16.23 -5.64 5.30
N ASN A 35 15.23 -6.50 5.13
CA ASN A 35 15.35 -7.71 4.32
C ASN A 35 15.61 -7.38 2.84
N ALA A 36 15.00 -6.31 2.32
CA ALA A 36 15.26 -5.83 0.95
C ALA A 36 16.70 -5.32 0.75
N ALA A 37 17.27 -4.64 1.75
CA ALA A 37 18.66 -4.17 1.69
C ALA A 37 19.68 -5.33 1.72
N ILE A 38 19.45 -6.35 2.54
CA ILE A 38 20.34 -7.53 2.65
C ILE A 38 20.33 -8.36 1.35
N ALA A 39 19.21 -8.40 0.64
CA ALA A 39 19.08 -9.14 -0.63
C ALA A 39 19.80 -8.50 -1.83
N ALA A 40 20.37 -7.29 -1.68
CA ALA A 40 21.04 -6.56 -2.76
C ALA A 40 22.57 -6.75 -2.81
N ASP A 41 23.18 -7.30 -1.76
CA ASP A 41 24.65 -7.29 -1.56
C ASP A 41 25.35 -8.56 -2.08
N ASP A 42 24.60 -9.65 -2.34
CA ASP A 42 25.17 -10.98 -2.64
C ASP A 42 24.83 -11.50 -4.05
N LYS A 43 25.45 -10.88 -5.08
CA LYS A 43 25.82 -11.62 -6.30
C LYS A 43 27.04 -11.03 -7.02
N THR A 44 28.02 -11.87 -7.27
CA THR A 44 29.33 -11.51 -7.82
C THR A 44 29.45 -11.66 -9.34
N GLY A 45 30.18 -10.72 -9.96
CA GLY A 45 30.99 -10.88 -11.19
C GLY A 45 30.30 -11.05 -12.55
N VAL A 46 30.64 -10.20 -13.54
CA VAL A 46 31.73 -10.45 -14.52
C VAL A 46 31.85 -9.27 -15.52
N GLU A 47 33.07 -8.72 -15.56
CA GLU A 47 33.84 -7.96 -16.59
C GLU A 47 33.26 -7.26 -17.86
N LEU A 48 34.06 -6.27 -18.31
CA LEU A 48 34.28 -5.72 -19.67
C LEU A 48 33.29 -4.69 -20.30
N LYS A 49 33.80 -3.44 -20.40
CA LYS A 49 34.10 -2.64 -21.64
C LYS A 49 33.21 -2.80 -22.88
N GLU A 50 32.92 -1.81 -23.74
CA GLU A 50 33.22 -0.36 -23.93
C GLU A 50 32.33 0.14 -25.13
N LEU A 51 32.29 1.38 -25.66
CA LEU A 51 32.96 2.70 -25.53
C LEU A 51 32.01 3.79 -26.14
N GLN A 52 32.28 5.10 -25.93
CA GLN A 52 31.79 6.25 -26.75
C GLN A 52 30.26 6.56 -26.74
N ALA A 53 29.76 7.78 -27.03
CA ALA A 53 30.37 9.12 -27.23
C ALA A 53 29.38 10.25 -26.82
N GLN A 54 29.82 11.51 -26.86
CA GLN A 54 29.02 12.69 -26.50
C GLN A 54 27.89 13.02 -27.49
N GLY A 55 26.76 13.51 -26.96
CA GLY A 55 25.69 14.16 -27.73
C GLY A 55 24.87 15.07 -26.83
N VAL A 56 25.06 16.40 -26.94
CA VAL A 56 24.30 17.40 -26.17
C VAL A 56 23.11 17.87 -27.00
N ALA A 57 21.90 17.76 -26.45
CA ALA A 57 20.68 18.32 -27.01
C ALA A 57 19.78 18.91 -25.91
N ALA A 58 19.05 19.96 -26.26
CA ALA A 58 18.36 20.88 -25.35
C ALA A 58 17.37 20.25 -24.35
N ASN A 59 17.27 20.86 -23.17
CA ASN A 59 16.17 20.65 -22.23
C ASN A 59 14.85 21.21 -22.79
N GLY A 60 13.74 20.52 -22.51
CA GLY A 60 12.42 21.14 -22.32
C GLY A 60 11.43 21.02 -23.46
N ASP A 61 10.51 20.06 -23.34
CA ASP A 61 9.12 20.44 -23.03
C ASP A 61 8.54 19.47 -21.98
N VAL A 62 7.41 19.84 -21.38
CA VAL A 62 6.83 19.20 -20.19
C VAL A 62 6.27 17.82 -20.51
N ALA A 63 6.88 16.79 -19.91
CA ALA A 63 6.20 15.53 -19.66
C ALA A 63 5.00 15.80 -18.74
N LYS A 64 3.82 16.03 -19.33
CA LYS A 64 2.57 16.17 -18.58
C LYS A 64 2.16 14.80 -18.08
N GLU A 65 2.74 14.42 -16.94
CA GLU A 65 2.31 13.30 -16.12
C GLU A 65 0.77 13.36 -16.01
N PRO A 66 0.04 12.28 -16.38
CA PRO A 66 -1.40 12.26 -16.22
C PRO A 66 -1.71 12.29 -14.73
N THR A 67 -2.03 13.49 -14.23
CA THR A 67 -2.49 13.71 -12.85
C THR A 67 -3.56 12.67 -12.56
N ALA A 68 -3.29 11.80 -11.58
CA ALA A 68 -4.10 10.60 -11.35
C ALA A 68 -5.58 11.03 -11.23
N PRO A 69 -6.49 10.47 -12.06
CA PRO A 69 -7.83 11.00 -12.15
C PRO A 69 -8.48 10.93 -10.77
N GLU A 70 -8.90 12.08 -10.28
CA GLU A 70 -9.75 12.20 -9.09
C GLU A 70 -10.94 11.25 -9.25
N ALA A 71 -11.52 10.79 -8.13
CA ALA A 71 -12.40 9.61 -8.11
C ALA A 71 -13.84 9.88 -8.64
N MET A 72 -13.92 10.53 -9.80
CA MET A 72 -15.06 10.79 -10.68
C MET A 72 -16.14 9.73 -10.55
N ASP A 73 -17.38 10.20 -10.37
CA ASP A 73 -18.53 9.35 -10.05
C ASP A 73 -19.19 8.75 -11.31
N GLY A 74 -20.17 7.87 -11.10
CA GLY A 74 -20.81 7.15 -12.20
C GLY A 74 -21.59 8.07 -13.16
N SER A 75 -22.14 9.16 -12.65
CA SER A 75 -22.85 10.19 -13.41
C SER A 75 -21.87 11.04 -14.22
N ASP A 76 -20.80 11.53 -13.57
CA ASP A 76 -19.73 12.31 -14.21
C ASP A 76 -19.13 11.54 -15.40
N TRP A 77 -18.88 10.23 -15.24
CA TRP A 77 -18.37 9.37 -16.31
C TRP A 77 -19.34 9.25 -17.49
N VAL A 78 -20.66 9.16 -17.23
CA VAL A 78 -21.68 9.11 -18.28
C VAL A 78 -21.75 10.45 -19.02
N ASP A 79 -21.79 11.57 -18.30
CA ASP A 79 -21.85 12.91 -18.91
C ASP A 79 -20.58 13.25 -19.69
N LEU A 80 -19.40 12.82 -19.22
CA LEU A 80 -18.15 12.90 -19.99
C LEU A 80 -18.23 12.06 -21.28
N PHE A 81 -18.68 10.81 -21.19
CA PHE A 81 -18.77 9.90 -22.33
C PHE A 81 -19.76 10.37 -23.39
N VAL A 82 -20.96 10.80 -22.97
CA VAL A 82 -21.99 11.36 -23.86
C VAL A 82 -21.51 12.67 -24.50
N ARG A 83 -20.84 13.54 -23.75
CA ARG A 83 -20.26 14.79 -24.28
C ARG A 83 -19.15 14.53 -25.30
N GLU A 84 -18.24 13.58 -25.06
CA GLU A 84 -17.22 13.20 -26.04
C GLU A 84 -17.84 12.61 -27.33
N MET A 85 -18.85 11.73 -27.19
CA MET A 85 -19.60 11.19 -28.33
C MET A 85 -20.31 12.28 -29.14
N LEU A 86 -20.94 13.26 -28.49
CA LEU A 86 -21.65 14.36 -29.15
C LEU A 86 -20.72 15.36 -29.85
N ASN A 87 -19.45 15.44 -29.44
CA ASN A 87 -18.42 16.27 -30.09
C ASN A 87 -17.61 15.50 -31.15
N ALA A 88 -18.00 14.28 -31.50
CA ALA A 88 -17.32 13.48 -32.51
C ALA A 88 -17.67 13.93 -33.93
N SER A 89 -16.66 14.09 -34.79
CA SER A 89 -16.86 14.56 -36.17
C SER A 89 -17.50 13.52 -37.10
N ASN A 90 -17.45 12.24 -36.73
CA ASN A 90 -18.02 11.10 -37.45
C ASN A 90 -18.04 9.85 -36.54
N VAL A 91 -18.59 8.74 -37.04
CA VAL A 91 -18.74 7.46 -36.30
C VAL A 91 -17.41 6.84 -35.88
N ASP A 92 -16.33 7.03 -36.64
CA ASP A 92 -15.03 6.42 -36.31
C ASP A 92 -14.22 7.27 -35.32
N ASP A 93 -14.37 8.60 -35.33
CA ASP A 93 -13.93 9.47 -34.23
C ASP A 93 -14.74 9.16 -32.95
N ALA A 94 -16.05 8.98 -33.04
CA ALA A 94 -16.90 8.58 -31.91
C ALA A 94 -16.43 7.23 -31.33
N ARG A 95 -16.15 6.24 -32.19
CA ARG A 95 -15.57 4.95 -31.79
C ARG A 95 -14.21 5.13 -31.10
N ALA A 96 -13.32 5.94 -31.66
CA ALA A 96 -12.00 6.20 -31.09
C ALA A 96 -12.07 6.91 -29.72
N ARG A 97 -13.01 7.85 -29.55
CA ARG A 97 -13.31 8.49 -28.27
C ARG A 97 -13.86 7.49 -27.25
N ALA A 98 -14.82 6.67 -27.66
CA ALA A 98 -15.40 5.62 -26.83
C ALA A 98 -14.35 4.65 -26.30
N SER A 99 -13.46 4.16 -27.17
CA SER A 99 -12.34 3.27 -26.78
C SER A 99 -11.41 3.94 -25.76
N ARG A 100 -11.00 5.20 -25.99
CA ARG A 100 -10.16 5.94 -25.02
C ARG A 100 -10.86 6.15 -23.69
N ALA A 101 -12.13 6.55 -23.69
CA ALA A 101 -12.88 6.80 -22.47
C ALA A 101 -13.07 5.52 -21.63
N LEU A 102 -13.35 4.38 -22.28
CA LEU A 102 -13.44 3.08 -21.61
C LEU A 102 -12.08 2.61 -21.06
N GLU A 103 -10.98 2.85 -21.77
CA GLU A 103 -9.63 2.52 -21.29
C GLU A 103 -9.24 3.32 -20.03
N VAL A 104 -9.59 4.61 -19.96
CA VAL A 104 -9.34 5.43 -18.76
C VAL A 104 -10.30 5.04 -17.61
N LEU A 105 -11.56 4.67 -17.92
CA LEU A 105 -12.49 4.13 -16.94
C LEU A 105 -11.98 2.81 -16.34
N GLU A 106 -11.48 1.88 -17.15
CA GLU A 106 -10.85 0.62 -16.69
C GLU A 106 -9.69 0.92 -15.75
N LYS A 107 -8.77 1.82 -16.14
CA LYS A 107 -7.65 2.24 -15.29
C LYS A 107 -8.12 2.87 -13.98
N SER A 108 -9.18 3.70 -13.99
CA SER A 108 -9.79 4.26 -12.78
C SER A 108 -10.38 3.17 -11.88
N ILE A 109 -11.09 2.19 -12.44
CA ILE A 109 -11.66 1.06 -11.68
C ILE A 109 -10.57 0.19 -11.07
N CYS A 110 -9.54 -0.18 -11.85
CA CYS A 110 -8.41 -0.98 -11.38
C CYS A 110 -7.61 -0.30 -10.28
N ALA A 111 -7.32 1.01 -10.42
CA ALA A 111 -6.66 1.79 -9.37
C ALA A 111 -7.51 1.88 -8.09
N ARG A 112 -8.82 2.17 -8.24
CA ARG A 112 -9.80 2.26 -7.14
C ARG A 112 -9.97 0.93 -6.41
N ALA A 113 -9.98 -0.18 -7.15
CA ALA A 113 -10.04 -1.54 -6.60
C ALA A 113 -8.74 -1.91 -5.86
N GLY A 114 -7.57 -1.65 -6.45
CA GLY A 114 -6.27 -1.87 -5.80
C GLY A 114 -6.13 -1.10 -4.48
N ALA A 115 -6.49 0.19 -4.49
CA ALA A 115 -6.54 1.02 -3.28
C ALA A 115 -7.53 0.46 -2.24
N LYS A 116 -8.68 -0.08 -2.68
CA LYS A 116 -9.67 -0.67 -1.78
C LYS A 116 -9.21 -1.99 -1.16
N VAL A 117 -8.48 -2.82 -1.91
CA VAL A 117 -7.83 -4.04 -1.40
C VAL A 117 -6.75 -3.69 -0.38
N ALA A 118 -5.89 -2.69 -0.66
CA ALA A 118 -4.90 -2.22 0.30
C ALA A 118 -5.55 -1.69 1.60
N GLN A 119 -6.59 -0.86 1.49
CA GLN A 119 -7.37 -0.37 2.65
C GLN A 119 -7.95 -1.53 3.47
N ASN A 120 -8.57 -2.51 2.83
CA ASN A 120 -9.15 -3.67 3.51
C ASN A 120 -8.07 -4.52 4.21
N PHE A 121 -6.94 -4.77 3.54
CA PHE A 121 -5.81 -5.49 4.13
C PHE A 121 -5.27 -4.79 5.37
N HIS A 122 -5.07 -3.46 5.33
CA HIS A 122 -4.67 -2.69 6.52
C HIS A 122 -5.70 -2.79 7.65
N GLN A 123 -7.00 -2.70 7.34
CA GLN A 123 -8.07 -2.79 8.34
C GLN A 123 -8.12 -4.18 9.00
N VAL A 124 -8.05 -5.26 8.22
CA VAL A 124 -8.04 -6.65 8.72
C VAL A 124 -6.78 -6.95 9.51
N ASN A 125 -5.61 -6.49 9.05
CA ASN A 125 -4.33 -6.64 9.77
C ASN A 125 -4.37 -5.93 11.13
N ASN A 126 -4.89 -4.70 11.18
CA ASN A 126 -5.01 -3.97 12.44
C ASN A 126 -6.00 -4.64 13.39
N TYR A 127 -7.16 -5.10 12.91
CA TYR A 127 -8.13 -5.83 13.72
C TYR A 127 -7.54 -7.12 14.33
N ALA A 128 -6.83 -7.93 13.53
CA ALA A 128 -6.15 -9.13 14.02
C ALA A 128 -5.08 -8.80 15.08
N LEU A 129 -4.38 -7.69 14.91
CA LEU A 129 -3.38 -7.19 15.85
C LEU A 129 -4.02 -6.73 17.17
N THR A 130 -5.14 -5.99 17.12
CA THR A 130 -5.93 -5.62 18.31
C THR A 130 -6.39 -6.86 19.09
N MET A 131 -6.88 -7.88 18.38
CA MET A 131 -7.33 -9.14 19.00
C MET A 131 -6.18 -9.89 19.68
N HIS A 132 -5.00 -9.97 19.05
CA HIS A 132 -3.82 -10.58 19.67
C HIS A 132 -3.29 -9.80 20.88
N LEU A 133 -3.28 -8.47 20.83
CA LEU A 133 -2.88 -7.63 21.97
C LEU A 133 -3.86 -7.76 23.14
N LYS A 134 -5.17 -7.76 22.88
CA LYS A 134 -6.19 -7.99 23.90
C LYS A 134 -6.07 -9.38 24.55
N GLN A 135 -5.75 -10.41 23.75
CA GLN A 135 -5.48 -11.76 24.27
C GLN A 135 -4.19 -11.81 25.11
N ALA A 136 -3.16 -11.02 24.74
CA ALA A 136 -1.94 -10.88 25.53
C ALA A 136 -2.22 -10.21 26.89
N GLN A 137 -2.91 -9.06 26.90
CA GLN A 137 -3.38 -8.38 28.12
C GLN A 137 -4.17 -9.30 29.05
N GLN A 138 -5.12 -10.08 28.49
CA GLN A 138 -5.89 -11.04 29.29
C GLN A 138 -5.03 -12.18 29.84
N SER A 139 -3.93 -12.55 29.16
CA SER A 139 -3.01 -13.58 29.65
C SER A 139 -2.01 -13.08 30.70
N SER A 140 -1.63 -11.79 30.68
CA SER A 140 -0.80 -11.16 31.71
C SER A 140 -1.59 -10.71 32.93
N SER A 141 -2.89 -10.41 32.77
CA SER A 141 -3.79 -9.97 33.84
C SER A 141 -4.32 -11.11 34.73
N ILE A 142 -3.93 -12.36 34.49
CA ILE A 142 -4.23 -13.48 35.41
C ILE A 142 -3.47 -13.25 36.73
N PRO A 143 -4.14 -12.99 37.86
CA PRO A 143 -3.46 -12.83 39.14
C PRO A 143 -2.75 -14.14 39.48
N GLY A 144 -1.50 -14.06 39.94
CA GLY A 144 -0.64 -15.22 40.14
C GLY A 144 -1.36 -16.32 40.92
N ARG A 145 -1.42 -17.53 40.34
CA ARG A 145 -2.05 -18.71 40.97
C ARG A 145 -1.16 -19.28 42.08
N PHE A 146 -0.86 -18.44 43.06
CA PHE A 146 -0.25 -18.81 44.33
C PHE A 146 -1.08 -19.94 44.95
N ASN A 147 -0.60 -21.16 44.79
CA ASN A 147 -0.67 -22.13 45.88
C ASN A 147 0.64 -21.89 46.63
N PRO A 148 0.66 -21.10 47.72
CA PRO A 148 1.73 -21.27 48.70
C PRO A 148 1.55 -22.66 49.31
N ASP A 149 2.62 -23.29 49.77
CA ASP A 149 2.51 -24.53 50.52
C ASP A 149 1.71 -24.29 51.81
N VAL A 150 0.51 -24.87 51.89
CA VAL A 150 -0.32 -24.89 53.09
C VAL A 150 -0.09 -26.22 53.78
N PHE A 151 0.95 -26.23 54.63
CA PHE A 151 1.27 -27.14 55.74
C PHE A 151 0.65 -28.56 55.71
#